data_AF-A0A3N8AFH1-F1
#
_entry.id   AF-A0A3N8AFH1-F1
#
_cell.length_a   1.000
_cell.length_b   1.000
_cell.length_c   1.000
_cell.angle_alpha   90.00
_cell.angle_beta   90.00
_cell.angle_gamma   90.00
#
_symmetry.space_group_name_H-M   'P 1'
#
loop_
_entity.id
_entity.type
_entity.pdbx_description
1 polymer ?
#
loop_
_entity_poly.entity_id
_entity_poly.type
_entity_poly.pdbx_seq_one_letter_code
_entity_poly.pdbx_strand_id
1 'polypeptide(L)'
;MSKPPQRLYLHEVATRDGFQNEAAFVDTDDKIALVDALSACGFAKIEVTSFTSPKAIPALRDAEAVMHGIMRAPGVVYTVLVPNVRGAERALSCGVDEVNLVMSMSESHNRANLRMTREQSFAQLRDVIDAVRGSGVAINVSLSTAMGCPMEGDVRDETVLAWMQRFADLGVHGFTLCDTTGMAYPSQVRGLAGRARGRFGALQLTLHFHNTRGMALANTLAALDAGIDRFDASLGGLGGCPYAPGATGNACTEELVHMLALDGYDTGIDLAAVLAAAARLPALIGHDVPSQILKAGRRSDLHPPPRAEAGDMPAQRAFS
;
A
#
# COMPACT_ATOMS: atom_id res chain seq x y z
N MET A 1 20.11 -3.95 29.59
CA MET A 1 20.16 -3.30 28.26
C MET A 1 18.85 -3.66 27.57
N SER A 2 18.03 -2.67 27.20
CA SER A 2 16.80 -2.93 26.44
C SER A 2 17.17 -3.47 25.06
N LYS A 3 16.41 -4.46 24.56
CA LYS A 3 16.54 -4.97 23.20
C LYS A 3 16.40 -3.79 22.21
N PRO A 4 17.23 -3.68 21.16
CA PRO A 4 17.04 -2.64 20.16
C PRO A 4 15.63 -2.75 19.53
N PRO A 5 15.01 -1.62 19.14
CA PRO A 5 13.68 -1.64 18.56
C PRO A 5 13.67 -2.51 17.30
N GLN A 6 12.59 -3.25 17.09
CA GLN A 6 12.43 -4.06 15.89
C GLN A 6 12.25 -3.13 14.69
N ARG A 7 13.08 -3.35 13.65
CA ARG A 7 12.97 -2.64 12.37
C ARG A 7 11.74 -3.11 11.60
N LEU A 8 10.96 -2.17 11.10
CA LEU A 8 9.86 -2.37 10.18
C LEU A 8 10.17 -1.70 8.84
N TYR A 9 9.55 -2.18 7.77
CA TYR A 9 9.75 -1.69 6.41
C TYR A 9 8.41 -1.27 5.84
N LEU A 10 8.18 0.04 5.80
CA LEU A 10 6.97 0.59 5.21
C LEU A 10 7.16 0.86 3.74
N HIS A 11 6.12 0.54 2.97
CA HIS A 11 6.04 0.79 1.55
C HIS A 11 4.92 1.81 1.28
N GLU A 12 5.21 2.81 0.46
CA GLU A 12 4.27 3.86 0.10
C GLU A 12 3.61 3.56 -1.25
N VAL A 13 2.27 3.58 -1.32
CA VAL A 13 1.51 3.24 -2.53
C VAL A 13 0.62 4.36 -3.07
N ALA A 14 0.60 5.54 -2.47
CA ALA A 14 -0.31 6.63 -2.85
C ALA A 14 -0.21 7.02 -4.33
N THR A 15 1.00 7.08 -4.90
CA THR A 15 1.21 7.53 -6.28
C THR A 15 0.73 6.52 -7.33
N ARG A 16 0.51 5.25 -6.94
CA ARG A 16 -0.12 4.22 -7.76
C ARG A 16 -1.55 3.94 -7.29
N ASP A 17 -1.70 3.28 -6.15
CA ASP A 17 -2.98 2.79 -5.66
C ASP A 17 -3.91 3.91 -5.17
N GLY A 18 -3.33 4.98 -4.61
CA GLY A 18 -4.08 6.19 -4.26
C GLY A 18 -4.62 6.88 -5.52
N PHE A 19 -3.71 7.34 -6.37
CA PHE A 19 -4.03 8.15 -7.55
C PHE A 19 -4.86 7.43 -8.63
N GLN A 20 -4.84 6.09 -8.71
CA GLN A 20 -5.54 5.38 -9.78
C GLN A 20 -7.06 5.65 -9.83
N ASN A 21 -7.67 5.95 -8.68
CA ASN A 21 -9.12 6.18 -8.54
C ASN A 21 -9.48 7.65 -8.34
N GLU A 22 -8.50 8.55 -8.34
CA GLU A 22 -8.74 9.98 -8.20
C GLU A 22 -9.39 10.55 -9.46
N ALA A 23 -10.38 11.41 -9.27
CA ALA A 23 -11.09 12.03 -10.39
C ALA A 23 -10.22 13.06 -11.12
N ALA A 24 -9.37 13.76 -10.37
CA ALA A 24 -8.42 14.72 -10.91
C ALA A 24 -7.18 14.00 -11.46
N PHE A 25 -6.75 14.40 -12.66
CA PHE A 25 -5.44 14.01 -13.15
C PHE A 25 -4.38 14.85 -12.45
N VAL A 26 -3.53 14.21 -11.63
CA VAL A 26 -2.34 14.86 -11.07
C VAL A 26 -1.29 14.96 -12.17
N ASP A 27 -0.79 16.18 -12.40
CA ASP A 27 0.19 16.45 -13.45
C ASP A 27 1.50 15.68 -13.21
N THR A 28 2.19 15.35 -14.30
CA THR A 28 3.39 14.49 -14.27
C THR A 28 4.49 15.06 -13.37
N ASP A 29 4.74 16.38 -13.45
CA ASP A 29 5.75 17.04 -12.63
C ASP A 29 5.37 17.03 -11.14
N ASP A 30 4.08 17.14 -10.82
CA ASP A 30 3.60 17.03 -9.44
C ASP A 30 3.74 15.61 -8.88
N LYS A 31 3.48 14.59 -9.71
CA LYS A 31 3.75 13.18 -9.35
C LYS A 31 5.23 12.96 -9.06
N ILE A 32 6.12 13.45 -9.94
CA ILE A 32 7.56 13.37 -9.76
C ILE A 32 7.98 14.06 -8.45
N ALA A 33 7.55 15.31 -8.26
CA ALA A 33 7.87 16.08 -7.06
C ALA A 33 7.31 15.46 -5.77
N LEU A 34 6.23 14.68 -5.84
CA LEU A 34 5.71 13.92 -4.70
C LEU A 34 6.57 12.68 -4.44
N VAL A 35 6.90 11.89 -5.46
CA VAL A 35 7.76 10.70 -5.32
C VAL A 35 9.14 11.08 -4.79
N ASP A 36 9.73 12.18 -5.25
CA ASP A 36 11.03 12.66 -4.78
C ASP A 36 10.98 13.06 -3.30
N ALA A 37 9.91 13.73 -2.87
CA ALA A 37 9.69 14.07 -1.47
C ALA A 37 9.53 12.81 -0.60
N LEU A 38 8.76 11.83 -1.07
CA LEU A 38 8.58 10.54 -0.39
C LEU A 38 9.90 9.75 -0.31
N SER A 39 10.73 9.82 -1.34
CA SER A 39 12.04 9.16 -1.39
C SER A 39 12.98 9.63 -0.27
N ALA A 40 12.81 10.86 0.23
CA ALA A 40 13.56 11.40 1.36
C ALA A 40 12.98 11.04 2.73
N CYS A 41 11.80 10.42 2.79
CA CYS A 41 11.10 10.14 4.05
C CYS A 41 11.56 8.85 4.74
N GLY A 42 12.37 8.00 4.09
CA GLY A 42 12.92 6.77 4.67
C GLY A 42 12.16 5.48 4.33
N PHE A 43 11.23 5.51 3.35
CA PHE A 43 10.52 4.30 2.91
C PHE A 43 11.47 3.24 2.36
N ALA A 44 11.15 1.97 2.62
CA ALA A 44 11.90 0.87 2.03
C ALA A 44 11.54 0.66 0.55
N LYS A 45 10.31 1.05 0.18
CA LYS A 45 9.76 0.87 -1.15
C LYS A 45 8.72 1.95 -1.46
N ILE A 46 8.67 2.38 -2.71
CA ILE A 46 7.62 3.27 -3.23
C ILE A 46 7.03 2.61 -4.48
N GLU A 47 5.73 2.39 -4.50
CA GLU A 47 5.00 1.97 -5.70
C GLU A 47 4.64 3.21 -6.52
N VAL A 48 5.49 3.48 -7.51
CA VAL A 48 5.51 4.77 -8.21
C VAL A 48 4.32 4.92 -9.14
N THR A 49 4.03 3.89 -9.93
CA THR A 49 3.04 3.96 -11.01
C THR A 49 2.65 2.56 -11.51
N SER A 50 1.86 2.51 -12.59
CA SER A 50 1.37 1.29 -13.21
C SER A 50 1.54 1.33 -14.73
N PHE A 51 2.09 0.27 -15.31
CA PHE A 51 2.18 0.06 -16.77
C PHE A 51 0.90 -0.59 -17.33
N THR A 52 -0.26 -0.14 -16.85
CA THR A 52 -1.58 -0.52 -17.36
C THR A 52 -1.94 0.24 -18.64
N SER A 53 -3.03 -0.17 -19.27
CA SER A 53 -3.58 0.56 -20.42
C SER A 53 -4.04 1.96 -19.98
N PRO A 54 -3.61 3.05 -20.65
CA PRO A 54 -4.11 4.40 -20.39
C PRO A 54 -5.62 4.54 -20.54
N LYS A 55 -6.27 3.64 -21.30
CA LYS A 55 -7.74 3.59 -21.41
C LYS A 55 -8.40 2.98 -20.18
N ALA A 56 -7.71 2.07 -19.50
CA ALA A 56 -8.22 1.42 -18.30
C ALA A 56 -8.04 2.32 -17.08
N ILE A 57 -6.82 2.86 -16.89
CA ILE A 57 -6.48 3.77 -15.79
C ILE A 57 -5.86 5.05 -16.37
N PRO A 58 -6.68 6.06 -16.75
CA PRO A 58 -6.19 7.31 -17.32
C PRO A 58 -5.30 8.13 -16.38
N ALA A 59 -5.49 7.98 -15.07
CA ALA A 59 -4.72 8.69 -14.04
C ALA A 59 -3.21 8.36 -14.07
N LEU A 60 -2.84 7.18 -14.57
CA LEU A 60 -1.46 6.67 -14.59
C LEU A 60 -0.88 6.55 -16.01
N ARG A 61 -1.45 7.27 -16.99
CA ARG A 61 -1.04 7.21 -18.40
C ARG A 61 0.40 7.65 -18.67
N ASP A 62 0.99 8.40 -17.74
CA ASP A 62 2.30 9.04 -17.80
C ASP A 62 3.41 8.25 -17.08
N ALA A 63 3.19 6.95 -16.84
CA ALA A 63 4.09 6.07 -16.10
C ALA A 63 5.57 6.17 -16.51
N GLU A 64 5.88 6.15 -17.82
CA GLU A 64 7.26 6.23 -18.32
C GLU A 64 7.91 7.59 -17.98
N ALA A 65 7.16 8.68 -18.16
CA ALA A 65 7.65 10.02 -17.88
C ALA A 65 7.94 10.21 -16.39
N VAL A 66 7.06 9.70 -15.51
CA VAL A 66 7.28 9.72 -14.06
C VAL A 66 8.54 8.90 -13.71
N MET A 67 8.64 7.65 -14.18
CA MET A 67 9.78 6.79 -13.84
C MET A 67 11.13 7.34 -14.33
N HIS A 68 11.16 8.06 -15.45
CA HIS A 68 12.35 8.73 -15.95
C HIS A 68 12.65 10.05 -15.23
N GLY A 69 11.64 10.71 -14.67
CA GLY A 69 11.77 12.02 -14.03
C GLY A 69 12.15 11.99 -12.55
N ILE A 70 11.86 10.90 -11.84
CA ILE A 70 12.13 10.79 -10.39
C ILE A 70 13.62 10.72 -10.05
N MET A 71 13.97 11.34 -8.94
CA MET A 71 15.28 11.20 -8.30
C MET A 71 15.29 9.99 -7.37
N ARG A 72 16.16 9.03 -7.66
CA ARG A 72 16.25 7.79 -6.88
C ARG A 72 17.12 7.96 -5.64
N ALA A 73 16.54 7.70 -4.48
CA ALA A 73 17.24 7.69 -3.20
C ALA A 73 17.91 6.33 -2.95
N PRO A 74 19.17 6.29 -2.46
CA PRO A 74 19.83 5.05 -2.11
C PRO A 74 19.04 4.25 -1.06
N GLY A 75 18.86 2.95 -1.32
CA GLY A 75 18.17 2.04 -0.40
C GLY A 75 16.64 2.00 -0.54
N VAL A 76 16.05 2.81 -1.42
CA VAL A 76 14.61 2.76 -1.74
C VAL A 76 14.37 1.90 -2.98
N VAL A 77 13.45 0.95 -2.88
CA VAL A 77 12.99 0.16 -4.04
C VAL A 77 11.88 0.92 -4.76
N TYR A 78 12.06 1.20 -6.05
CA TYR A 78 11.01 1.78 -6.89
C TYR A 78 10.30 0.67 -7.66
N THR A 79 9.10 0.32 -7.19
CA THR A 79 8.27 -0.75 -7.77
C THR A 79 7.17 -0.17 -8.64
N VAL A 80 6.74 -0.93 -9.65
CA VAL A 80 5.64 -0.55 -10.54
C VAL A 80 4.70 -1.72 -10.78
N LEU A 81 3.41 -1.42 -10.94
CA LEU A 81 2.43 -2.45 -11.27
C LEU A 81 2.53 -2.82 -12.75
N VAL A 82 2.56 -4.12 -13.05
CA VAL A 82 2.58 -4.64 -14.41
C VAL A 82 1.47 -5.68 -14.61
N PRO A 83 0.52 -5.45 -15.53
CA PRO A 83 -0.58 -6.39 -15.75
C PRO A 83 -0.30 -7.46 -16.82
N ASN A 84 0.70 -7.28 -17.69
CA ASN A 84 0.98 -8.18 -18.82
C ASN A 84 2.41 -7.98 -19.37
N VAL A 85 2.82 -8.85 -20.30
CA VAL A 85 4.19 -8.90 -20.86
C VAL A 85 4.58 -7.56 -21.50
N ARG A 86 3.67 -6.94 -22.27
CA ARG A 86 3.94 -5.63 -22.88
C ARG A 86 4.17 -4.55 -21.83
N GLY A 87 3.47 -4.60 -20.70
CA GLY A 87 3.70 -3.73 -19.56
C GLY A 87 5.08 -3.96 -18.93
N ALA A 88 5.50 -5.22 -18.81
CA ALA A 88 6.82 -5.58 -18.28
C ALA A 88 7.94 -5.07 -19.17
N GLU A 89 7.86 -5.28 -20.48
CA GLU A 89 8.86 -4.81 -21.44
C GLU A 89 9.07 -3.29 -21.34
N ARG A 90 7.98 -2.53 -21.21
CA ARG A 90 8.02 -1.07 -21.00
C ARG A 90 8.58 -0.68 -19.62
N ALA A 91 8.24 -1.43 -18.58
CA ALA A 91 8.77 -1.19 -17.24
C ALA A 91 10.29 -1.40 -17.18
N LEU A 92 10.79 -2.45 -17.86
CA LEU A 92 12.23 -2.78 -17.91
C LEU A 92 13.06 -1.66 -18.55
N SER A 93 12.53 -0.92 -19.53
CA SER A 93 13.24 0.23 -20.10
C SER A 93 13.29 1.46 -19.18
N CYS A 94 12.56 1.45 -18.07
CA CYS A 94 12.46 2.56 -17.12
C CYS A 94 13.32 2.36 -15.85
N GLY A 95 14.18 1.33 -15.82
CA GLY A 95 15.08 1.05 -14.71
C GLY A 95 14.37 0.69 -13.40
N VAL A 96 13.21 0.05 -13.45
CA VAL A 96 12.46 -0.36 -12.24
C VAL A 96 13.27 -1.35 -11.40
N ASP A 97 13.14 -1.28 -10.07
CA ASP A 97 13.83 -2.20 -9.16
C ASP A 97 13.01 -3.47 -8.93
N GLU A 98 11.68 -3.34 -9.01
CA GLU A 98 10.72 -4.42 -8.81
C GLU A 98 9.50 -4.22 -9.72
N VAL A 99 8.91 -5.34 -10.17
CA VAL A 99 7.57 -5.36 -10.77
C VAL A 99 6.58 -6.02 -9.82
N ASN A 100 5.42 -5.39 -9.67
CA ASN A 100 4.32 -5.92 -8.87
C ASN A 100 3.22 -6.49 -9.79
N LEU A 101 2.90 -7.76 -9.58
CA LEU A 101 1.88 -8.50 -10.32
C LEU A 101 0.63 -8.64 -9.46
N VAL A 102 -0.57 -8.51 -10.04
CA VAL A 102 -1.83 -8.56 -9.27
C VAL A 102 -2.71 -9.71 -9.73
N MET A 103 -3.20 -10.51 -8.78
CA MET A 103 -4.24 -11.52 -9.00
C MET A 103 -5.20 -11.56 -7.80
N SER A 104 -6.48 -11.85 -8.04
CA SER A 104 -7.46 -11.98 -6.94
C SER A 104 -7.65 -13.44 -6.52
N MET A 105 -7.87 -13.67 -5.22
CA MET A 105 -8.04 -15.01 -4.66
C MET A 105 -9.44 -15.60 -4.87
N SER A 106 -10.45 -14.74 -4.99
CA SER A 106 -11.82 -15.12 -5.36
C SER A 106 -12.03 -15.10 -6.89
N GLU A 107 -12.83 -16.03 -7.40
CA GLU A 107 -13.05 -16.17 -8.85
C GLU A 107 -13.88 -14.99 -9.39
N SER A 108 -14.91 -14.59 -8.64
CA SER A 108 -15.82 -13.50 -8.98
C SER A 108 -15.08 -12.16 -9.05
N HIS A 109 -14.21 -11.88 -8.06
CA HIS A 109 -13.40 -10.65 -8.08
C HIS A 109 -12.37 -10.68 -9.20
N ASN A 110 -11.69 -11.81 -9.43
CA ASN A 110 -10.71 -11.89 -10.51
C ASN A 110 -11.36 -11.65 -11.89
N ARG A 111 -12.56 -12.18 -12.11
CA ARG A 111 -13.34 -11.93 -13.33
C ARG A 111 -13.83 -10.50 -13.44
N ALA A 112 -14.30 -9.89 -12.35
CA ALA A 112 -14.76 -8.51 -12.35
C ALA A 112 -13.61 -7.52 -12.61
N ASN A 113 -12.47 -7.75 -11.97
CA ASN A 113 -11.31 -6.85 -11.99
C ASN A 113 -10.43 -7.06 -13.23
N LEU A 114 -10.07 -8.31 -13.54
CA LEU A 114 -9.12 -8.65 -14.61
C LEU A 114 -9.78 -9.23 -15.87
N ARG A 115 -11.10 -9.47 -15.86
CA ARG A 115 -11.86 -10.07 -16.98
C ARG A 115 -11.35 -11.46 -17.39
N MET A 116 -10.75 -12.18 -16.44
CA MET A 116 -10.11 -13.48 -16.64
C MET A 116 -10.40 -14.40 -15.46
N THR A 117 -10.37 -15.71 -15.68
CA THR A 117 -10.35 -16.68 -14.57
C THR A 117 -9.02 -16.61 -13.83
N ARG A 118 -8.97 -17.14 -12.59
CA ARG A 118 -7.69 -17.18 -11.84
C ARG A 118 -6.62 -17.99 -12.57
N GLU A 119 -6.99 -19.09 -13.23
CA GLU A 119 -6.05 -19.87 -14.04
C GLU A 119 -5.53 -19.10 -15.26
N GLN A 120 -6.40 -18.34 -15.94
CA GLN A 120 -5.98 -17.48 -17.05
C GLN A 120 -5.06 -16.35 -16.58
N SER A 121 -5.35 -15.72 -15.43
CA SER A 121 -4.48 -14.74 -14.82
C SER A 121 -3.14 -15.34 -14.43
N PHE A 122 -3.12 -16.51 -13.77
CA PHE A 122 -1.87 -17.20 -13.44
C PHE A 122 -1.03 -17.51 -14.67
N ALA A 123 -1.64 -18.02 -15.76
CA ALA A 123 -0.92 -18.28 -17.00
C ALA A 123 -0.30 -17.01 -17.58
N GLN A 124 -1.04 -15.91 -17.62
CA GLN A 124 -0.54 -14.61 -18.09
C GLN A 124 0.58 -14.07 -17.19
N LEU A 125 0.44 -14.17 -15.87
CA LEU A 125 1.45 -13.69 -14.93
C LEU A 125 2.72 -14.55 -14.96
N ARG A 126 2.61 -15.85 -15.22
CA ARG A 126 3.78 -16.70 -15.49
C ARG A 126 4.56 -16.20 -16.70
N ASP A 127 3.86 -15.86 -17.79
CA ASP A 127 4.52 -15.34 -19.00
C ASP A 127 5.21 -13.99 -18.71
N VAL A 128 4.65 -13.15 -17.83
CA VAL A 128 5.32 -11.93 -17.33
C VAL A 128 6.56 -12.26 -16.51
N ILE A 129 6.47 -13.21 -15.58
CA ILE A 129 7.60 -13.66 -14.76
C ILE A 129 8.74 -14.12 -15.65
N ASP A 130 8.44 -14.90 -16.70
CA ASP A 130 9.44 -15.39 -17.63
C ASP A 130 10.06 -14.27 -18.49
N ALA A 131 9.29 -13.24 -18.86
CA ALA A 131 9.81 -12.06 -19.57
C ALA A 131 10.76 -11.20 -18.71
N VAL A 132 10.53 -11.16 -17.39
CA VAL A 132 11.37 -10.38 -16.44
C VAL A 132 12.56 -11.20 -15.92
N ARG A 133 12.50 -12.54 -16.04
CA ARG A 133 13.53 -13.46 -15.56
C ARG A 133 14.90 -13.10 -16.14
N GLY A 134 15.91 -13.01 -15.27
CA GLY A 134 17.30 -12.72 -15.66
C GLY A 134 17.61 -11.23 -15.87
N SER A 135 16.63 -10.33 -15.79
CA SER A 135 16.86 -8.88 -15.88
C SER A 135 17.50 -8.27 -14.62
N GLY A 136 17.48 -8.99 -13.49
CA GLY A 136 17.87 -8.48 -12.18
C GLY A 136 16.75 -7.75 -11.41
N VAL A 137 15.60 -7.52 -12.05
CA VAL A 137 14.41 -6.90 -11.44
C VAL A 137 13.68 -7.91 -10.56
N ALA A 138 13.35 -7.50 -9.33
CA ALA A 138 12.59 -8.34 -8.40
C ALA A 138 11.12 -8.48 -8.83
N ILE A 139 10.47 -9.57 -8.42
CA ILE A 139 9.06 -9.81 -8.73
C ILE A 139 8.27 -9.99 -7.44
N ASN A 140 7.31 -9.12 -7.21
CA ASN A 140 6.31 -9.26 -6.15
C ASN A 140 4.96 -9.68 -6.73
N VAL A 141 4.21 -10.50 -5.99
CA VAL A 141 2.83 -10.86 -6.35
C VAL A 141 1.86 -10.41 -5.27
N SER A 142 1.05 -9.39 -5.58
CA SER A 142 -0.08 -8.93 -4.78
C SER A 142 -1.31 -9.81 -5.00
N LEU A 143 -1.78 -10.43 -3.92
CA LEU A 143 -2.95 -11.30 -3.89
C LEU A 143 -4.15 -10.54 -3.31
N SER A 144 -4.99 -10.00 -4.20
CA SER A 144 -6.23 -9.31 -3.84
C SER A 144 -7.24 -10.26 -3.19
N THR A 145 -8.13 -9.71 -2.37
CA THR A 145 -9.18 -10.44 -1.64
C THR A 145 -8.62 -11.61 -0.83
N ALA A 146 -7.41 -11.50 -0.28
CA ALA A 146 -6.76 -12.59 0.46
C ALA A 146 -7.47 -12.91 1.79
N MET A 147 -8.18 -11.93 2.34
CA MET A 147 -8.82 -12.00 3.67
C MET A 147 -10.34 -11.81 3.60
N GLY A 148 -10.91 -11.94 2.41
CA GLY A 148 -12.34 -11.75 2.18
C GLY A 148 -12.61 -11.18 0.80
N CYS A 149 -13.77 -11.52 0.25
CA CYS A 149 -14.27 -11.05 -1.03
C CYS A 149 -15.64 -10.40 -0.85
N PRO A 150 -15.89 -9.21 -1.44
CA PRO A 150 -17.20 -8.57 -1.36
C PRO A 150 -18.32 -9.34 -2.07
N MET A 151 -17.98 -10.31 -2.92
CA MET A 151 -18.92 -11.14 -3.69
C MET A 151 -19.06 -12.57 -3.17
N GLU A 152 -17.98 -13.16 -2.63
CA GLU A 152 -17.93 -14.57 -2.22
C GLU A 152 -17.86 -14.76 -0.70
N GLY A 153 -17.70 -13.67 0.08
CA GLY A 153 -17.52 -13.75 1.52
C GLY A 153 -16.13 -14.22 1.90
N ASP A 154 -16.04 -15.18 2.82
CA ASP A 154 -14.77 -15.67 3.34
C ASP A 154 -13.94 -16.39 2.27
N VAL A 155 -12.67 -16.00 2.15
CA VAL A 155 -11.68 -16.70 1.34
C VAL A 155 -10.85 -17.59 2.27
N ARG A 156 -10.86 -18.89 2.02
CA ARG A 156 -10.12 -19.85 2.86
C ARG A 156 -8.61 -19.67 2.70
N ASP A 157 -7.90 -19.63 3.82
CA ASP A 157 -6.42 -19.59 3.87
C ASP A 157 -5.76 -20.61 2.94
N GLU A 158 -6.26 -21.86 2.89
CA GLU A 158 -5.68 -22.91 2.05
C GLU A 158 -5.69 -22.53 0.57
N THR A 159 -6.69 -21.77 0.15
CA THR A 159 -6.79 -21.26 -1.23
C THR A 159 -5.68 -20.26 -1.50
N VAL A 160 -5.47 -19.31 -0.57
CA VAL A 160 -4.41 -18.29 -0.68
C VAL A 160 -3.03 -18.97 -0.70
N LEU A 161 -2.77 -19.86 0.26
CA LEU A 161 -1.49 -20.56 0.39
C LEU A 161 -1.20 -21.47 -0.81
N ALA A 162 -2.22 -22.08 -1.43
CA ALA A 162 -2.06 -22.88 -2.64
C ALA A 162 -1.63 -22.03 -3.85
N TRP A 163 -2.22 -20.84 -4.01
CA TRP A 163 -1.80 -19.91 -5.06
C TRP A 163 -0.41 -19.34 -4.81
N MET A 164 -0.08 -18.98 -3.56
CA MET A 164 1.27 -18.57 -3.18
C MET A 164 2.30 -19.64 -3.54
N GLN A 165 2.02 -20.93 -3.26
CA GLN A 165 2.94 -22.00 -3.61
C GLN A 165 3.25 -22.02 -5.11
N ARG A 166 2.21 -21.91 -5.96
CA ARG A 166 2.39 -21.94 -7.42
C ARG A 166 3.27 -20.81 -7.93
N PHE A 167 3.17 -19.61 -7.35
CA PHE A 167 4.06 -18.50 -7.70
C PHE A 167 5.45 -18.62 -7.08
N ALA A 168 5.55 -19.15 -5.86
CA ALA A 168 6.84 -19.44 -5.21
C ALA A 168 7.67 -20.42 -6.05
N ASP A 169 7.02 -21.44 -6.64
CA ASP A 169 7.65 -22.42 -7.53
C ASP A 169 8.22 -21.77 -8.82
N LEU A 170 7.77 -20.56 -9.18
CA LEU A 170 8.31 -19.79 -10.31
C LEU A 170 9.51 -18.90 -9.95
N GLY A 171 9.84 -18.78 -8.65
CA GLY A 171 10.97 -18.02 -8.14
C GLY A 171 10.70 -16.53 -7.93
N VAL A 172 9.47 -16.17 -7.54
CA VAL A 172 9.15 -14.77 -7.16
C VAL A 172 9.89 -14.35 -5.90
N HIS A 173 10.14 -13.05 -5.74
CA HIS A 173 10.87 -12.48 -4.61
C HIS A 173 10.01 -12.33 -3.35
N GLY A 174 8.72 -12.03 -3.55
CA GLY A 174 7.80 -11.79 -2.45
C GLY A 174 6.34 -11.82 -2.81
N PHE A 175 5.52 -11.73 -1.77
CA PHE A 175 4.08 -11.62 -1.84
C PHE A 175 3.57 -10.42 -1.05
N THR A 176 2.52 -9.80 -1.56
CA THR A 176 1.67 -8.91 -0.78
C THR A 176 0.31 -9.57 -0.57
N LEU A 177 -0.12 -9.75 0.67
CA LEU A 177 -1.46 -10.23 0.99
C LEU A 177 -2.39 -9.04 1.21
N CYS A 178 -3.36 -8.85 0.31
CA CYS A 178 -4.18 -7.65 0.29
C CYS A 178 -5.59 -7.90 0.86
N ASP A 179 -5.95 -7.11 1.87
CA ASP A 179 -7.34 -6.89 2.29
C ASP A 179 -7.96 -5.76 1.45
N THR A 180 -8.27 -6.10 0.20
CA THR A 180 -8.69 -5.16 -0.86
C THR A 180 -9.94 -4.34 -0.52
N THR A 181 -10.79 -4.84 0.38
CA THR A 181 -12.06 -4.20 0.71
C THR A 181 -12.22 -3.92 2.20
N GLY A 182 -11.15 -4.02 2.98
CA GLY A 182 -11.16 -3.74 4.42
C GLY A 182 -12.10 -4.68 5.18
N MET A 183 -12.06 -5.97 4.88
CA MET A 183 -12.87 -7.04 5.50
C MET A 183 -12.11 -7.80 6.58
N ALA A 184 -10.78 -7.70 6.61
CA ALA A 184 -9.95 -8.47 7.52
C ALA A 184 -10.14 -8.03 8.96
N TYR A 185 -9.95 -8.98 9.88
CA TYR A 185 -9.97 -8.74 11.32
C TYR A 185 -8.79 -9.43 12.02
N PRO A 186 -8.37 -8.99 13.22
CA PRO A 186 -7.10 -9.36 13.83
C PRO A 186 -6.83 -10.87 13.97
N SER A 187 -7.81 -11.67 14.36
CA SER A 187 -7.62 -13.13 14.51
C SER A 187 -7.43 -13.84 13.17
N GLN A 188 -8.14 -13.42 12.11
CA GLN A 188 -7.93 -13.92 10.76
C GLN A 188 -6.55 -13.54 10.22
N VAL A 189 -6.15 -12.28 10.41
CA VAL A 189 -4.82 -11.80 10.00
C VAL A 189 -3.73 -12.60 10.67
N ARG A 190 -3.81 -12.82 11.99
CA ARG A 190 -2.84 -13.62 12.74
C ARG A 190 -2.75 -15.06 12.22
N GLY A 191 -3.89 -15.67 11.89
CA GLY A 191 -3.98 -17.02 11.32
C GLY A 191 -3.30 -17.11 9.96
N LEU A 192 -3.77 -16.33 8.99
CA LEU A 192 -3.25 -16.37 7.61
C LEU A 192 -1.79 -15.95 7.55
N ALA A 193 -1.41 -14.83 8.19
CA ALA A 193 -0.05 -14.32 8.17
C ALA A 193 0.93 -15.29 8.85
N GLY A 194 0.55 -15.89 9.99
CA GLY A 194 1.39 -16.87 10.67
C GLY A 194 1.64 -18.13 9.83
N ARG A 195 0.61 -18.63 9.14
CA ARG A 195 0.74 -19.76 8.22
C ARG A 195 1.58 -19.43 6.99
N ALA A 196 1.36 -18.25 6.40
CA ALA A 196 2.15 -17.76 5.28
C ALA A 196 3.63 -17.61 5.66
N ARG A 197 3.93 -17.00 6.82
CA ARG A 197 5.29 -16.86 7.34
C ARG A 197 5.94 -18.21 7.62
N GLY A 198 5.21 -19.16 8.21
CA GLY A 198 5.71 -20.50 8.47
C GLY A 198 6.05 -21.30 7.19
N ARG A 199 5.28 -21.13 6.11
CA ARG A 199 5.47 -21.86 4.85
C ARG A 199 6.44 -21.18 3.89
N PHE A 200 6.46 -19.85 3.87
CA PHE A 200 7.20 -19.04 2.88
C PHE A 200 8.21 -18.11 3.54
N GLY A 201 8.80 -18.50 4.68
CA GLY A 201 9.67 -17.65 5.49
C GLY A 201 10.92 -17.10 4.79
N ALA A 202 11.34 -17.70 3.67
CA ALA A 202 12.44 -17.22 2.84
C ALA A 202 12.05 -16.07 1.89
N LEU A 203 10.74 -15.89 1.63
CA LEU A 203 10.22 -14.85 0.74
C LEU A 203 9.86 -13.59 1.54
N GLN A 204 9.88 -12.45 0.86
CA GLN A 204 9.34 -11.23 1.45
C GLN A 204 7.82 -11.33 1.53
N LEU A 205 7.25 -11.08 2.71
CA LEU A 205 5.81 -11.08 2.94
C LEU A 205 5.39 -9.71 3.41
N THR A 206 4.53 -9.08 2.63
CA THR A 206 4.00 -7.74 2.87
C THR A 206 2.51 -7.82 3.12
N LEU A 207 2.00 -7.04 4.06
CA LEU A 207 0.56 -6.94 4.33
C LEU A 207 0.05 -5.59 3.84
N HIS A 208 -1.06 -5.63 3.10
CA HIS A 208 -1.70 -4.45 2.53
C HIS A 208 -3.15 -4.40 3.02
N PHE A 209 -3.45 -3.44 3.88
CA PHE A 209 -4.78 -3.30 4.48
C PHE A 209 -5.47 -2.05 3.96
N HIS A 210 -6.74 -2.20 3.57
CA HIS A 210 -7.65 -1.06 3.47
C HIS A 210 -8.29 -0.79 4.83
N ASN A 211 -8.66 0.47 5.07
CA ASN A 211 -9.26 0.88 6.33
C ASN A 211 -10.78 1.00 6.28
N THR A 212 -11.45 0.34 5.32
CA THR A 212 -12.91 0.44 5.07
C THR A 212 -13.77 0.31 6.32
N ARG A 213 -13.35 -0.53 7.27
CA ARG A 213 -14.06 -0.81 8.53
C ARG A 213 -13.29 -0.38 9.77
N GLY A 214 -12.29 0.48 9.62
CA GLY A 214 -11.49 0.99 10.75
C GLY A 214 -10.54 -0.03 11.38
N MET A 215 -10.22 -1.11 10.68
CA MET A 215 -9.46 -2.25 11.23
C MET A 215 -7.98 -2.26 10.83
N ALA A 216 -7.51 -1.34 9.97
CA ALA A 216 -6.17 -1.43 9.39
C ALA A 216 -5.04 -1.40 10.43
N LEU A 217 -5.11 -0.50 11.42
CA LEU A 217 -4.10 -0.40 12.48
C LEU A 217 -4.12 -1.65 13.40
N ALA A 218 -5.31 -2.12 13.79
CA ALA A 218 -5.45 -3.32 14.60
C ALA A 218 -4.95 -4.58 13.86
N ASN A 219 -5.23 -4.67 12.56
CA ASN A 219 -4.74 -5.74 11.70
C ASN A 219 -3.21 -5.69 11.53
N THR A 220 -2.63 -4.48 11.47
CA THR A 220 -1.17 -4.30 11.44
C THR A 220 -0.52 -4.86 12.71
N LEU A 221 -1.04 -4.53 13.90
CA LEU A 221 -0.53 -5.10 15.15
C LEU A 221 -0.67 -6.63 15.20
N ALA A 222 -1.78 -7.17 14.71
CA ALA A 222 -1.97 -8.61 14.64
C ALA A 222 -1.00 -9.33 13.68
N ALA A 223 -0.63 -8.67 12.58
CA ALA A 223 0.37 -9.17 11.64
C ALA A 223 1.80 -9.08 12.21
N LEU A 224 2.12 -8.03 12.97
CA LEU A 224 3.39 -7.90 13.70
C LEU A 224 3.59 -9.09 14.65
N ASP A 225 2.57 -9.44 15.42
CA ASP A 225 2.60 -10.60 16.31
C ASP A 225 2.79 -11.94 15.56
N ALA A 226 2.40 -11.99 14.29
CA ALA A 226 2.60 -13.14 13.41
C ALA A 226 3.99 -13.15 12.72
N GLY A 227 4.86 -12.20 13.05
CA GLY A 227 6.21 -12.08 12.50
C GLY A 227 6.28 -11.41 11.12
N ILE A 228 5.28 -10.60 10.76
CA ILE A 228 5.33 -9.72 9.59
C ILE A 228 6.06 -8.44 9.96
N ASP A 229 6.90 -7.94 9.05
CA ASP A 229 7.73 -6.75 9.24
C ASP A 229 7.60 -5.74 8.08
N ARG A 230 6.71 -6.02 7.11
CA ARG A 230 6.51 -5.22 5.89
C ARG A 230 5.04 -4.88 5.70
N PHE A 231 4.76 -3.60 5.47
CA PHE A 231 3.40 -3.10 5.33
C PHE A 231 3.32 -2.07 4.21
N ASP A 232 2.29 -2.20 3.38
CA ASP A 232 1.89 -1.17 2.43
C ASP A 232 0.98 -0.18 3.14
N ALA A 233 1.18 1.11 2.86
CA ALA A 233 0.35 2.21 3.33
C ALA A 233 0.28 3.30 2.26
N SER A 234 -0.73 4.16 2.36
CA SER A 234 -0.93 5.27 1.43
C SER A 234 -0.92 6.59 2.17
N LEU A 235 -0.11 7.52 1.67
CA LEU A 235 -0.08 8.92 2.10
C LEU A 235 -1.50 9.50 2.11
N GLY A 236 -1.88 10.17 3.20
CA GLY A 236 -3.21 10.71 3.39
C GLY A 236 -4.32 9.66 3.56
N GLY A 237 -4.02 8.36 3.50
CA GLY A 237 -5.02 7.29 3.42
C GLY A 237 -5.73 7.21 2.06
N LEU A 238 -5.08 7.69 0.98
CA LEU A 238 -5.65 7.67 -0.36
C LEU A 238 -5.88 6.26 -0.89
N GLY A 239 -6.79 6.15 -1.86
CA GLY A 239 -7.12 4.93 -2.57
C GLY A 239 -8.53 4.45 -2.24
N GLY A 240 -8.78 3.17 -2.53
CA GLY A 240 -10.10 2.57 -2.40
C GLY A 240 -10.36 1.60 -3.55
N CYS A 241 -11.40 0.78 -3.41
CA CYS A 241 -11.79 -0.15 -4.45
C CYS A 241 -13.08 0.35 -5.11
N PRO A 242 -13.10 0.63 -6.44
CA PRO A 242 -14.31 1.10 -7.12
C PRO A 242 -15.44 0.05 -7.08
N TYR A 243 -15.10 -1.22 -6.83
CA TYR A 243 -16.05 -2.33 -6.73
C TYR A 243 -16.66 -2.51 -5.34
N ALA A 244 -16.26 -1.70 -4.35
CA ALA A 244 -16.83 -1.71 -3.00
C ALA A 244 -17.39 -0.31 -2.67
N PRO A 245 -18.70 -0.08 -2.91
CA PRO A 245 -19.34 1.19 -2.59
C PRO A 245 -19.13 1.58 -1.11
N GLY A 246 -18.60 2.77 -0.87
CA GLY A 246 -18.29 3.26 0.48
C GLY A 246 -17.00 2.70 1.09
N ALA A 247 -16.18 1.94 0.33
CA ALA A 247 -14.86 1.56 0.80
C ALA A 247 -14.00 2.80 1.03
N THR A 248 -13.51 2.96 2.26
CA THR A 248 -12.44 3.93 2.53
C THR A 248 -11.13 3.38 1.94
N GLY A 249 -10.16 4.28 1.79
CA GLY A 249 -8.90 3.96 1.12
C GLY A 249 -7.99 3.00 1.88
N ASN A 250 -6.72 3.06 1.54
CA ASN A 250 -5.66 2.29 2.18
C ASN A 250 -5.48 2.66 3.66
N ALA A 251 -4.75 1.83 4.39
CA ALA A 251 -4.16 2.23 5.66
C ALA A 251 -3.36 3.52 5.48
N CYS A 252 -3.62 4.51 6.33
CA CYS A 252 -3.01 5.82 6.28
C CYS A 252 -1.56 5.75 6.76
N THR A 253 -0.62 6.20 5.90
CA THR A 253 0.83 6.15 6.19
C THR A 253 1.17 6.90 7.47
N GLU A 254 0.61 8.10 7.66
CA GLU A 254 0.89 8.95 8.82
C GLU A 254 0.42 8.28 10.12
N GLU A 255 -0.76 7.66 10.10
CA GLU A 255 -1.33 6.95 11.25
C GLU A 255 -0.52 5.71 11.62
N LEU A 256 -0.11 4.93 10.62
CA LEU A 256 0.75 3.76 10.82
C LEU A 256 2.09 4.16 11.43
N VAL A 257 2.79 5.12 10.82
CA VAL A 257 4.10 5.58 11.30
C VAL A 257 3.97 6.13 12.72
N HIS A 258 2.94 6.94 12.99
CA HIS A 258 2.71 7.53 14.30
C HIS A 258 2.44 6.48 15.37
N MET A 259 1.54 5.52 15.11
CA MET A 259 1.26 4.41 16.03
C MET A 259 2.50 3.56 16.29
N LEU A 260 3.19 3.12 15.23
CA LEU A 260 4.34 2.22 15.35
C LEU A 260 5.51 2.86 16.09
N ALA A 261 5.78 4.15 15.84
CA ALA A 261 6.81 4.89 16.57
C ALA A 261 6.46 5.04 18.05
N LEU A 262 5.19 5.30 18.39
CA LEU A 262 4.73 5.37 19.78
C LEU A 262 4.80 4.02 20.51
N ASP A 263 4.59 2.92 19.78
CA ASP A 263 4.68 1.54 20.31
C ASP A 263 6.13 1.01 20.37
N GLY A 264 7.11 1.85 19.98
CA GLY A 264 8.54 1.56 20.14
C GLY A 264 9.18 0.78 18.99
N TYR A 265 8.54 0.71 17.82
CA TYR A 265 9.15 0.14 16.62
C TYR A 265 10.03 1.16 15.91
N ASP A 266 11.08 0.67 15.24
CA ASP A 266 11.89 1.47 14.33
C ASP A 266 11.32 1.36 12.91
N THR A 267 10.61 2.38 12.46
CA THR A 267 10.12 2.47 11.07
C THR A 267 11.18 3.07 10.12
N GLY A 268 12.14 3.82 10.67
CA GLY A 268 13.05 4.67 9.91
C GLY A 268 12.41 5.81 9.12
N ILE A 269 11.11 6.07 9.34
CA ILE A 269 10.37 7.10 8.63
C ILE A 269 10.43 8.43 9.36
N ASP A 270 10.73 9.51 8.65
CA ASP A 270 10.55 10.87 9.14
C ASP A 270 9.08 11.29 9.03
N LEU A 271 8.33 11.14 10.12
CA LEU A 271 6.92 11.51 10.19
C LEU A 271 6.66 13.00 9.87
N ALA A 272 7.60 13.90 10.18
CA ALA A 272 7.41 15.32 9.88
C ALA A 272 7.50 15.56 8.36
N ALA A 273 8.45 14.91 7.68
CA ALA A 273 8.57 14.95 6.22
C ALA A 273 7.34 14.32 5.54
N VAL A 274 6.84 13.19 6.06
CA VAL A 274 5.61 12.56 5.56
C VAL A 274 4.41 13.50 5.70
N LEU A 275 4.22 14.14 6.86
CA LEU A 275 3.12 15.08 7.05
C LEU A 275 3.22 16.30 6.12
N ALA A 276 4.43 16.79 5.86
CA ALA A 276 4.65 17.86 4.89
C ALA A 276 4.28 17.43 3.46
N ALA A 277 4.58 16.19 3.07
CA ALA A 277 4.16 15.63 1.79
C ALA A 277 2.63 15.46 1.72
N ALA A 278 2.02 14.92 2.79
CA ALA A 278 0.59 14.67 2.90
C ALA A 278 -0.24 15.96 2.79
N ALA A 279 0.25 17.05 3.38
CA ALA A 279 -0.39 18.36 3.32
C ALA A 279 -0.54 18.92 1.89
N ARG A 280 0.23 18.41 0.92
CA ARG A 280 0.11 18.80 -0.49
C ARG A 280 -1.07 18.11 -1.19
N LEU A 281 -1.51 16.95 -0.70
CA LEU A 281 -2.50 16.11 -1.39
C LEU A 281 -3.81 16.83 -1.70
N PRO A 282 -4.45 17.59 -0.78
CA PRO A 282 -5.73 18.21 -1.09
C PRO A 282 -5.70 19.17 -2.27
N ALA A 283 -4.57 19.86 -2.48
CA ALA A 283 -4.40 20.73 -3.64
C ALA A 283 -4.21 19.95 -4.94
N LEU A 284 -3.57 18.78 -4.88
CA LEU A 284 -3.32 17.92 -6.05
C LEU A 284 -4.58 17.18 -6.53
N ILE A 285 -5.41 16.71 -5.59
CA ILE A 285 -6.57 15.85 -5.91
C ILE A 285 -7.92 16.60 -5.84
N GLY A 286 -7.92 17.81 -5.26
CA GLY A 286 -9.11 18.67 -5.20
C GLY A 286 -10.10 18.35 -4.09
N HIS A 287 -9.73 17.52 -3.10
CA HIS A 287 -10.54 17.24 -1.91
C HIS A 287 -9.68 16.89 -0.70
N ASP A 288 -10.29 16.91 0.50
CA ASP A 288 -9.60 16.55 1.74
C ASP A 288 -9.26 15.06 1.82
N VAL A 289 -8.28 14.70 2.66
CA VAL A 289 -7.78 13.33 2.83
C VAL A 289 -8.19 12.72 4.18
N PRO A 290 -8.40 11.40 4.27
CA PRO A 290 -8.83 10.73 5.50
C PRO A 290 -7.73 10.54 6.56
N SER A 291 -6.67 11.36 6.60
CA SER A 291 -5.61 11.27 7.62
C SER A 291 -5.99 12.00 8.91
N GLN A 292 -6.14 11.26 10.02
CA GLN A 292 -6.40 11.86 11.33
C GLN A 292 -5.17 12.58 11.89
N ILE A 293 -3.96 12.09 11.60
CA ILE A 293 -2.72 12.73 12.08
C ILE A 293 -2.50 14.07 11.38
N LEU A 294 -2.83 14.18 10.09
CA LEU A 294 -2.75 15.45 9.38
C LEU A 294 -3.73 16.49 9.97
N LYS A 295 -4.91 16.05 10.42
CA LYS A 295 -5.98 16.90 10.98
C LYS A 295 -5.72 17.30 12.44
N ALA A 296 -5.31 16.35 13.26
CA ALA A 296 -5.20 16.52 14.70
C ALA A 296 -3.77 16.88 15.15
N GLY A 297 -2.76 16.65 14.32
CA GLY A 297 -1.36 16.66 14.74
C GLY A 297 -0.94 15.38 15.45
N ARG A 298 0.34 15.32 15.83
CA ARG A 298 0.91 14.20 16.58
C ARG A 298 0.40 14.24 18.03
N ARG A 299 0.36 13.08 18.68
CA ARG A 299 0.04 12.94 20.12
C ARG A 299 0.74 13.98 21.04
N SER A 300 1.96 14.38 20.70
CA SER A 300 2.78 15.30 21.49
C SER A 300 2.66 16.77 21.07
N ASP A 301 1.83 17.09 20.09
CA ASP A 301 1.60 18.48 19.68
C ASP A 301 0.65 19.12 20.72
N LEU A 302 1.26 19.82 21.69
CA LEU A 302 0.53 20.41 22.82
C LEU A 302 -0.18 21.70 22.40
N HIS A 303 -1.37 21.94 22.96
CA HIS A 303 -2.12 23.18 22.80
C HIS A 303 -2.05 24.04 24.07
N PRO A 304 -2.10 25.38 23.95
CA PRO A 304 -2.17 26.25 25.11
C PRO A 304 -3.45 25.97 25.92
N PRO A 305 -3.42 26.15 27.26
CA PRO A 305 -4.64 26.05 28.05
C PRO A 305 -5.67 27.10 27.59
N PRO A 306 -6.97 26.81 27.67
CA PRO A 306 -8.02 27.78 27.36
C PRO A 306 -7.81 29.07 28.17
N ARG A 307 -7.91 30.23 27.51
CA ARG A 307 -7.93 31.51 28.22
C ARG A 307 -9.31 31.66 28.86
N ALA A 308 -9.37 31.59 30.20
CA ALA A 308 -10.53 32.04 30.94
C ALA A 308 -10.44 33.57 31.06
N GLU A 309 -11.41 34.29 30.51
CA GLU A 309 -11.65 35.66 30.97
C GLU A 309 -12.13 35.59 32.43
N ALA A 310 -11.65 36.49 33.29
CA ALA A 310 -11.82 36.39 34.72
C ALA A 310 -13.31 36.28 35.11
N GLY A 311 -13.73 35.07 35.51
CA GLY A 311 -15.09 34.79 35.99
C GLY A 311 -15.92 33.84 35.13
N ASP A 312 -15.53 33.57 33.88
CA ASP A 312 -16.29 32.72 32.97
C ASP A 312 -15.68 31.33 32.73
N MET A 313 -16.54 30.33 32.62
CA MET A 313 -16.17 28.97 32.23
C MET A 313 -15.58 28.98 30.80
N PRO A 314 -14.53 28.18 30.53
CA PRO A 314 -13.98 28.08 29.17
C PRO A 314 -15.08 27.71 28.17
N ALA A 315 -15.20 28.48 27.09
CA ALA A 315 -16.15 28.20 26.04
C ALA A 315 -15.88 26.80 25.44
N GLN A 316 -16.89 25.92 25.46
CA GLN A 316 -16.81 24.65 24.75
C GLN A 316 -16.73 24.93 23.24
N ARG A 317 -15.68 24.42 22.58
CA ARG A 317 -15.65 24.37 21.12
C ARG A 317 -16.71 23.36 20.66
N ALA A 318 -17.73 23.83 19.96
CA ALA A 318 -18.67 22.95 19.27
C ALA A 318 -17.93 22.21 18.14
N PHE A 319 -18.22 20.93 17.95
CA PHE A 319 -17.82 20.20 16.75
C PHE A 319 -18.66 20.74 15.58
N SER A 320 -18.02 21.40 14.62
CA SER A 320 -18.62 21.77 13.33
C SER A 320 -18.35 20.71 12.29
#